data_AF-A0AAD3CYS1-F1
#
_entry.id   AF-A0AAD3CYS1-F1
#
_cell.length_a   1.000
_cell.length_b   1.000
_cell.length_c   1.000
_cell.angle_alpha   90.00
_cell.angle_beta   90.00
_cell.angle_gamma   90.00
#
_symmetry.space_group_name_H-M   'P 1'
#
loop_
_entity.id
_entity.type
_entity.pdbx_description
1 polymer ?
#
loop_
_entity_poly.entity_id
_entity_poly.type
_entity_poly.pdbx_seq_one_letter_code
_entity_poly.pdbx_strand_id
1 'polypeptide(L)'
;MKVTNFTAALNLGLISAFWFAPASVAQIEEGTGNMVKMCLFYGSPSGHARTDPIITETDLSDHVHTFYGPLNFHPKTSNDDLRNTSSNLSTSPFVENQSLYWHPSIYEKTRDASPTYTRVSNLETSPYYRWDNSVADTKAFPKDFRMIAYSDQANANQGGESGGNFFTECCNIVNGEEDCTSTFGKVEFPKQNCGFLGMAMSMPTCANGDSDSPDHKSHVAYTLNGEVAGPCPTSHPLRLPQVQLFIRIGNYRGAEVDYVLADERDVFHVDFMNGWQERDGVSVLQNIIDNCPIEDQGNPSYNPPCTCDQFLTQNTAATGAMCDSDVRTLIADEATDIVSQLPRKSSSNTSMIPKSWPDDPSLSCTPTVPENPNEEEEEEEPEDEEPCEGEDCEEEEEPEDEEPEDEEPCEGEDCEEEEEPEDEEPCEGEDCEEEEEPEDEEPCEGEDCEEEEDEPDVGPEEDEVPQPTSCLDSDRKFLFNAKNKQCKWVGKNANVRCAKTADDGQSISSLCPLACATITSCAPSDNSSSFLHPKNGSVKTCAWANSAKKCKRFWVVANCPVSCAPYI
;
A
#
# COMPACT_ATOMS: atom_id res chain seq x y z
N MET A 1 -14.53 32.77 -77.80
CA MET A 1 -15.62 33.73 -77.56
C MET A 1 -15.84 33.82 -76.06
N LYS A 2 -15.54 34.98 -75.46
CA LYS A 2 -16.11 35.41 -74.17
C LYS A 2 -17.56 35.78 -74.42
N VAL A 3 -18.48 35.40 -73.53
CA VAL A 3 -19.51 36.34 -73.03
C VAL A 3 -19.81 36.01 -71.58
N THR A 4 -19.67 37.04 -70.76
CA THR A 4 -19.94 37.15 -69.32
C THR A 4 -21.33 37.76 -69.05
N ASN A 5 -21.82 37.50 -67.84
CA ASN A 5 -22.78 38.26 -67.01
C ASN A 5 -24.29 38.02 -67.21
N PHE A 6 -25.00 37.60 -66.14
CA PHE A 6 -25.58 38.50 -65.14
C PHE A 6 -26.01 37.77 -63.84
N THR A 7 -25.78 38.49 -62.74
CA THR A 7 -26.16 38.40 -61.30
C THR A 7 -27.68 38.33 -61.04
N ALA A 8 -28.27 37.99 -59.87
CA ALA A 8 -27.87 37.65 -58.49
C ALA A 8 -29.11 37.17 -57.67
N ALA A 9 -28.86 36.50 -56.53
CA ALA A 9 -29.56 36.56 -55.22
C ALA A 9 -31.05 36.12 -55.13
N LEU A 10 -31.59 35.47 -54.08
CA LEU A 10 -31.15 35.06 -52.73
C LEU A 10 -32.23 34.07 -52.21
N ASN A 11 -31.87 32.98 -51.52
CA ASN A 11 -32.30 32.74 -50.12
C ASN A 11 -31.76 31.42 -49.56
N LEU A 12 -31.26 31.52 -48.34
CA LEU A 12 -30.65 30.47 -47.54
C LEU A 12 -31.69 29.55 -46.89
N GLY A 13 -31.32 28.27 -46.79
CA GLY A 13 -31.86 27.30 -45.82
C GLY A 13 -30.82 26.19 -45.64
N LEU A 14 -30.03 26.28 -44.58
CA LEU A 14 -29.00 25.30 -44.18
C LEU A 14 -29.68 24.13 -43.46
N ILE A 15 -29.48 22.91 -43.96
CA ILE A 15 -29.69 21.66 -43.23
C ILE A 15 -28.29 21.11 -42.95
N SER A 16 -27.85 21.14 -41.69
CA SER A 16 -26.62 20.48 -41.24
C SER A 16 -26.89 18.99 -41.08
N ALA A 17 -26.23 18.17 -41.90
CA ALA A 17 -26.14 16.73 -41.69
C ALA A 17 -25.06 16.46 -40.63
N PHE A 18 -25.48 15.95 -39.47
CA PHE A 18 -24.58 15.37 -38.48
C PHE A 18 -24.08 14.03 -39.00
N TRP A 19 -22.81 13.97 -39.36
CA TRP A 19 -22.08 12.72 -39.50
C TRP A 19 -21.70 12.25 -38.09
N PHE A 20 -22.29 11.14 -37.64
CA PHE A 20 -21.77 10.40 -36.50
C PHE A 20 -20.45 9.75 -36.94
N ALA A 21 -19.33 10.26 -36.42
CA ALA A 21 -18.07 9.52 -36.44
C ALA A 21 -18.22 8.36 -35.45
N PRO A 22 -17.88 7.12 -35.82
CA PRO A 22 -17.79 6.04 -34.85
C PRO A 22 -16.75 6.45 -33.80
N ALA A 23 -17.13 6.37 -32.52
CA ALA A 23 -16.20 6.49 -31.42
C ALA A 23 -15.12 5.43 -31.62
N SER A 24 -13.88 5.87 -31.86
CA SER A 24 -12.74 4.98 -31.81
C SER A 24 -12.69 4.39 -30.42
N VAL A 25 -12.76 3.07 -30.33
CA VAL A 25 -12.28 2.33 -29.15
C VAL A 25 -10.88 2.86 -28.88
N ALA A 26 -10.69 3.51 -27.73
CA ALA A 26 -9.37 3.96 -27.32
C ALA A 26 -8.49 2.70 -27.21
N GLN A 27 -7.43 2.66 -28.01
CA GLN A 27 -6.35 1.70 -27.81
C GLN A 27 -5.80 1.91 -26.39
N ILE A 28 -5.46 0.80 -25.74
CA ILE A 28 -4.65 0.77 -24.51
C ILE A 28 -3.44 1.66 -24.78
N GLU A 29 -3.32 2.79 -24.07
CA GLU A 29 -2.14 3.66 -24.19
C GLU A 29 -0.93 2.86 -23.72
N GLU A 30 0.06 2.73 -24.60
CA GLU A 30 1.43 2.31 -24.28
C GLU A 30 1.88 3.08 -23.02
N GLY A 31 2.51 2.37 -22.06
CA GLY A 31 3.00 3.01 -20.85
C GLY A 31 3.88 4.22 -21.18
N THR A 32 4.10 5.11 -20.23
CA THR A 32 4.94 6.29 -20.49
C THR A 32 6.43 5.93 -20.64
N GLY A 33 6.80 4.68 -20.31
CA GLY A 33 8.18 4.21 -20.18
C GLY A 33 8.88 4.74 -18.93
N ASN A 34 8.18 5.50 -18.08
CA ASN A 34 8.73 6.12 -16.87
C ASN A 34 8.24 5.48 -15.57
N MET A 35 7.56 4.33 -15.68
CA MET A 35 7.10 3.55 -14.54
C MET A 35 8.28 2.87 -13.85
N VAL A 36 8.34 3.00 -12.54
CA VAL A 36 9.30 2.31 -11.68
C VAL A 36 8.53 1.34 -10.79
N LYS A 37 9.05 0.11 -10.62
CA LYS A 37 8.51 -0.90 -9.72
C LYS A 37 9.60 -1.42 -8.80
N MET A 38 9.41 -1.26 -7.51
CA MET A 38 10.26 -1.85 -6.47
C MET A 38 9.51 -3.00 -5.81
N CYS A 39 10.12 -4.18 -5.77
CA CYS A 39 9.51 -5.40 -5.26
C CYS A 39 10.15 -5.83 -3.95
N LEU A 40 9.34 -6.10 -2.95
CA LEU A 40 9.79 -6.60 -1.66
C LEU A 40 9.23 -8.01 -1.48
N PHE A 41 10.08 -9.02 -1.59
CA PHE A 41 9.66 -10.43 -1.52
C PHE A 41 9.70 -10.93 -0.07
N TYR A 42 8.54 -11.25 0.49
CA TYR A 42 8.42 -11.77 1.86
C TYR A 42 8.26 -13.28 1.81
N GLY A 43 9.19 -14.00 2.45
CA GLY A 43 9.15 -15.46 2.52
C GLY A 43 8.15 -16.02 3.53
N SER A 44 7.59 -15.18 4.42
CA SER A 44 6.56 -15.62 5.38
C SER A 44 5.70 -14.47 5.92
N PRO A 45 4.46 -14.77 6.36
CA PRO A 45 3.68 -13.87 7.20
C PRO A 45 4.35 -13.59 8.54
N SER A 46 4.12 -12.42 9.12
CA SER A 46 4.48 -12.09 10.51
C SER A 46 3.65 -12.85 11.53
N GLY A 47 2.42 -13.22 11.18
CA GLY A 47 1.50 -13.96 12.05
C GLY A 47 0.04 -13.71 11.70
N HIS A 48 -0.84 -14.31 12.50
CA HIS A 48 -2.28 -14.27 12.26
C HIS A 48 -3.03 -13.98 13.56
N ALA A 49 -3.88 -12.96 13.56
CA ALA A 49 -4.66 -12.60 14.73
C ALA A 49 -5.94 -11.87 14.34
N ARG A 50 -6.96 -11.94 15.20
CA ARG A 50 -8.17 -11.13 15.09
C ARG A 50 -7.91 -9.72 15.65
N THR A 51 -6.93 -9.03 15.10
CA THR A 51 -6.53 -7.69 15.48
C THR A 51 -6.52 -6.78 14.27
N ASP A 52 -6.66 -5.48 14.51
CA ASP A 52 -6.50 -4.46 13.48
C ASP A 52 -6.01 -3.17 14.15
N PRO A 53 -4.71 -2.85 14.04
CA PRO A 53 -4.14 -1.65 14.66
C PRO A 53 -4.63 -0.32 14.08
N ILE A 54 -5.39 -0.33 12.98
CA ILE A 54 -5.97 0.87 12.38
C ILE A 54 -7.39 1.09 12.93
N ILE A 55 -8.22 0.05 12.97
CA ILE A 55 -9.65 0.17 13.32
C ILE A 55 -9.89 0.43 14.81
N THR A 56 -9.15 -0.23 15.70
CA THR A 56 -9.36 -0.11 17.14
C THR A 56 -8.10 -0.41 17.93
N GLU A 57 -7.88 0.32 19.02
CA GLU A 57 -6.78 0.08 19.95
C GLU A 57 -7.22 -0.66 21.23
N THR A 58 -8.52 -0.89 21.40
CA THR A 58 -9.13 -1.37 22.64
C THR A 58 -9.71 -2.75 22.55
N ASP A 59 -10.02 -3.21 21.34
CA ASP A 59 -10.75 -4.44 21.10
C ASP A 59 -10.10 -5.27 20.01
N LEU A 60 -10.53 -6.53 19.90
CA LEU A 60 -10.23 -7.39 18.77
C LEU A 60 -11.06 -6.97 17.55
N SER A 61 -10.51 -7.19 16.36
CA SER A 61 -11.19 -6.92 15.09
C SER A 61 -12.36 -7.89 14.87
N ASP A 62 -13.11 -7.68 13.78
CA ASP A 62 -14.22 -8.58 13.45
C ASP A 62 -13.76 -9.98 13.03
N HIS A 63 -12.63 -10.11 12.33
CA HIS A 63 -12.16 -11.37 11.77
C HIS A 63 -10.62 -11.45 11.79
N VAL A 64 -10.09 -12.65 11.55
CA VAL A 64 -8.63 -12.89 11.57
C VAL A 64 -7.96 -12.25 10.36
N HIS A 65 -6.88 -11.52 10.59
CA HIS A 65 -6.01 -10.98 9.56
C HIS A 65 -4.68 -11.74 9.50
N THR A 66 -4.09 -11.78 8.31
CA THR A 66 -2.72 -12.23 8.07
C THR A 66 -1.82 -11.02 7.90
N PHE A 67 -0.75 -10.92 8.69
CA PHE A 67 0.15 -9.76 8.73
C PHE A 67 1.49 -10.04 8.05
N TYR A 68 2.15 -8.99 7.54
CA TYR A 68 3.48 -9.02 6.94
C TYR A 68 4.31 -7.81 7.38
N GLY A 69 5.60 -8.00 7.65
CA GLY A 69 6.49 -6.99 8.25
C GLY A 69 6.88 -7.34 9.70
N PRO A 70 6.93 -6.35 10.61
CA PRO A 70 7.16 -6.58 12.03
C PRO A 70 6.22 -7.61 12.67
N LEU A 71 6.71 -8.37 13.64
CA LEU A 71 5.91 -9.27 14.48
C LEU A 71 5.08 -8.50 15.52
N ASN A 72 4.79 -7.22 15.26
CA ASN A 72 4.11 -6.30 16.16
C ASN A 72 2.77 -5.88 15.57
N PHE A 73 1.79 -6.77 15.62
CA PHE A 73 0.44 -6.57 15.09
C PHE A 73 -0.63 -6.54 16.21
N HIS A 74 -0.22 -6.12 17.41
CA HIS A 74 -1.16 -5.83 18.49
C HIS A 74 -1.99 -4.59 18.14
N PRO A 75 -3.27 -4.48 18.54
CA PRO A 75 -4.11 -3.29 18.29
C PRO A 75 -3.53 -1.93 18.74
N LYS A 76 -2.47 -1.93 19.55
CA LYS A 76 -1.80 -0.72 20.08
C LYS A 76 -0.46 -0.46 19.42
N THR A 77 -0.16 -1.15 18.32
CA THR A 77 1.04 -0.91 17.54
C THR A 77 0.99 0.50 16.95
N SER A 78 2.04 1.26 17.20
CA SER A 78 2.27 2.59 16.62
C SER A 78 3.30 2.55 15.49
N ASN A 79 3.36 3.62 14.69
CA ASN A 79 4.43 3.80 13.70
C ASN A 79 5.84 3.73 14.30
N ASP A 80 6.01 4.21 15.54
CA ASP A 80 7.30 4.15 16.24
C ASP A 80 7.64 2.72 16.66
N ASP A 81 6.65 1.92 17.09
CA ASP A 81 6.85 0.49 17.37
C ASP A 81 7.34 -0.25 16.12
N LEU A 82 6.72 0.01 14.96
CA LEU A 82 7.12 -0.57 13.69
C LEU A 82 8.56 -0.18 13.33
N ARG A 83 8.89 1.11 13.33
CA ARG A 83 10.23 1.61 12.97
C ARG A 83 11.32 1.18 13.95
N ASN A 84 11.00 0.93 15.21
CA ASN A 84 11.97 0.47 16.20
C ASN A 84 12.07 -1.06 16.31
N THR A 85 11.33 -1.81 15.48
CA THR A 85 11.36 -3.26 15.50
C THR A 85 12.75 -3.79 15.20
N SER A 86 13.24 -4.71 16.04
CA SER A 86 14.51 -5.39 15.80
C SER A 86 14.45 -6.23 14.52
N SER A 87 15.56 -6.29 13.78
CA SER A 87 15.62 -7.00 12.48
C SER A 87 15.26 -8.48 12.56
N ASN A 88 15.50 -9.12 13.72
CA ASN A 88 15.17 -10.52 14.02
C ASN A 88 13.73 -10.74 14.52
N LEU A 89 12.92 -9.69 14.54
CA LEU A 89 11.50 -9.70 14.89
C LEU A 89 10.65 -9.09 13.77
N SER A 90 11.12 -9.21 12.53
CA SER A 90 10.43 -8.80 11.32
C SER A 90 10.61 -9.83 10.21
N THR A 91 9.55 -10.04 9.43
CA THR A 91 9.61 -10.86 8.21
C THR A 91 9.99 -10.05 6.98
N SER A 92 10.23 -8.74 7.15
CA SER A 92 10.64 -7.86 6.07
C SER A 92 12.01 -8.25 5.51
N PRO A 93 12.15 -8.36 4.18
CA PRO A 93 13.41 -8.68 3.52
C PRO A 93 14.44 -7.54 3.59
N PHE A 94 14.03 -6.32 3.99
CA PHE A 94 14.91 -5.15 4.04
C PHE A 94 14.75 -4.36 5.32
N VAL A 95 15.86 -3.90 5.90
CA VAL A 95 15.86 -3.24 7.22
C VAL A 95 15.13 -1.90 7.20
N GLU A 96 15.13 -1.20 6.05
CA GLU A 96 14.54 0.13 5.90
C GLU A 96 13.02 0.15 5.79
N ASN A 97 12.40 -0.98 5.47
CA ASN A 97 10.94 -1.09 5.42
C ASN A 97 10.44 -1.95 6.58
N GLN A 98 9.92 -1.31 7.62
CA GLN A 98 9.18 -1.96 8.70
C GLN A 98 7.69 -1.66 8.63
N SER A 99 7.16 -1.34 7.43
CA SER A 99 5.72 -1.16 7.26
C SER A 99 4.98 -2.45 7.54
N LEU A 100 3.75 -2.32 8.04
CA LEU A 100 2.86 -3.45 8.31
C LEU A 100 1.78 -3.50 7.22
N TYR A 101 1.58 -4.69 6.66
CA TYR A 101 0.56 -4.97 5.64
C TYR A 101 -0.30 -6.12 6.11
N TRP A 102 -1.60 -6.05 5.90
CA TRP A 102 -2.47 -7.18 6.20
C TRP A 102 -3.73 -7.21 5.35
N HIS A 103 -4.34 -8.39 5.32
CA HIS A 103 -5.61 -8.67 4.66
C HIS A 103 -6.38 -9.74 5.46
N PRO A 104 -7.68 -9.97 5.20
CA PRO A 104 -8.43 -11.06 5.81
C PRO A 104 -7.76 -12.41 5.56
N SER A 105 -7.51 -13.20 6.60
CA SER A 105 -6.89 -14.50 6.45
C SER A 105 -7.71 -15.42 5.55
N ILE A 106 -7.03 -16.24 4.76
CA ILE A 106 -7.67 -17.21 3.85
C ILE A 106 -7.74 -18.56 4.57
N TYR A 107 -8.88 -19.24 4.46
CA TYR A 107 -9.11 -20.57 5.03
C TYR A 107 -9.53 -21.56 3.95
N GLU A 108 -8.97 -22.76 4.00
CA GLU A 108 -9.55 -23.95 3.39
C GLU A 108 -10.76 -24.39 4.22
N LYS A 109 -11.88 -24.66 3.55
CA LYS A 109 -13.14 -25.10 4.13
C LYS A 109 -13.50 -26.46 3.55
N THR A 110 -13.70 -27.44 4.42
CA THR A 110 -14.17 -28.77 3.99
C THR A 110 -15.62 -28.69 3.50
N ARG A 111 -15.96 -29.54 2.52
CA ARG A 111 -17.30 -29.58 1.89
C ARG A 111 -18.29 -30.53 2.58
N ASP A 112 -18.00 -30.95 3.80
CA ASP A 112 -18.88 -31.81 4.58
C ASP A 112 -19.97 -31.02 5.31
N ALA A 113 -20.94 -31.73 5.89
CA ALA A 113 -22.07 -31.11 6.59
C ALA A 113 -21.65 -30.37 7.87
N SER A 114 -20.41 -30.53 8.33
CA SER A 114 -19.84 -29.88 9.51
C SER A 114 -18.44 -29.38 9.17
N PRO A 115 -18.36 -28.23 8.47
CA PRO A 115 -17.11 -27.76 7.89
C PRO A 115 -16.04 -27.52 8.96
N THR A 116 -14.83 -27.97 8.66
CA THR A 116 -13.61 -27.54 9.33
C THR A 116 -12.95 -26.49 8.47
N TYR A 117 -12.46 -25.43 9.12
CA TYR A 117 -11.72 -24.35 8.52
C TYR A 117 -10.26 -24.46 8.95
N THR A 118 -9.37 -24.61 7.97
CA THR A 118 -7.92 -24.65 8.18
C THR A 118 -7.31 -23.41 7.54
N ARG A 119 -6.66 -22.57 8.34
CA ARG A 119 -6.02 -21.35 7.86
C ARG A 119 -4.89 -21.70 6.89
N VAL A 120 -4.84 -21.01 5.75
CA VAL A 120 -3.70 -21.10 4.82
C VAL A 120 -2.53 -20.35 5.43
N SER A 121 -1.45 -21.06 5.75
CA SER A 121 -0.27 -20.51 6.42
C SER A 121 0.97 -20.40 5.51
N ASN A 122 1.02 -21.16 4.41
CA ASN A 122 2.10 -21.14 3.42
C ASN A 122 1.83 -20.08 2.33
N LEU A 123 1.73 -18.82 2.75
CA LEU A 123 1.53 -17.70 1.84
C LEU A 123 2.87 -17.05 1.51
N GLU A 124 3.20 -17.00 0.22
CA GLU A 124 4.18 -16.06 -0.28
C GLU A 124 3.48 -14.71 -0.46
N THR A 125 4.14 -13.61 -0.11
CA THR A 125 3.60 -12.28 -0.41
C THR A 125 4.68 -11.36 -0.94
N SER A 126 4.25 -10.36 -1.68
CA SER A 126 5.14 -9.28 -2.10
C SER A 126 4.40 -7.96 -2.20
N PRO A 127 4.69 -7.00 -1.31
CA PRO A 127 4.34 -5.60 -1.53
C PRO A 127 5.20 -5.03 -2.67
N TYR A 128 4.53 -4.55 -3.73
CA TYR A 128 5.14 -3.81 -4.82
C TYR A 128 4.86 -2.32 -4.66
N TYR A 129 5.91 -1.52 -4.76
CA TYR A 129 5.82 -0.06 -4.79
C TYR A 129 5.98 0.40 -6.23
N ARG A 130 4.96 1.10 -6.75
CA ARG A 130 4.94 1.57 -8.15
C ARG A 130 4.70 3.07 -8.23
N TRP A 131 5.47 3.76 -9.06
CA TRP A 131 5.27 5.18 -9.35
C TRP A 131 5.73 5.51 -10.76
N ASP A 132 5.20 6.59 -11.32
CA ASP A 132 5.51 7.01 -12.68
C ASP A 132 6.15 8.41 -12.67
N ASN A 133 7.34 8.53 -13.25
CA ASN A 133 8.12 9.77 -13.27
C ASN A 133 7.68 10.77 -14.38
N SER A 134 6.68 10.42 -15.20
CA SER A 134 6.10 11.32 -16.20
C SER A 134 5.08 12.31 -15.63
N VAL A 135 4.58 12.06 -14.41
CA VAL A 135 3.53 12.86 -13.75
C VAL A 135 4.07 13.64 -12.55
N ALA A 136 3.17 14.38 -11.89
CA ALA A 136 3.51 15.18 -10.71
C ALA A 136 4.32 14.39 -9.68
N ASP A 137 5.23 15.12 -9.04
CA ASP A 137 6.22 14.61 -8.09
C ASP A 137 5.58 13.74 -6.98
N THR A 138 5.85 12.44 -7.05
CA THR A 138 5.32 11.42 -6.12
C THR A 138 5.95 11.58 -4.74
N LYS A 139 5.13 11.55 -3.70
CA LYS A 139 5.57 11.72 -2.31
C LYS A 139 5.45 10.43 -1.52
N ALA A 140 6.53 10.11 -0.79
CA ALA A 140 6.53 9.03 0.16
C ALA A 140 5.47 9.25 1.25
N PHE A 141 5.03 8.15 1.85
CA PHE A 141 4.06 8.17 2.93
C PHE A 141 4.58 8.99 4.12
N PRO A 142 3.78 9.94 4.66
CA PRO A 142 4.16 10.70 5.85
C PRO A 142 4.24 9.80 7.08
N LYS A 143 4.85 10.32 8.16
CA LYS A 143 4.81 9.65 9.47
C LYS A 143 3.35 9.40 9.87
N ASP A 144 3.13 8.25 10.51
CA ASP A 144 1.82 7.80 11.00
C ASP A 144 0.78 7.56 9.89
N PHE A 145 1.21 7.53 8.62
CA PHE A 145 0.32 7.23 7.51
C PHE A 145 -0.25 5.82 7.63
N ARG A 146 -1.57 5.71 7.51
CA ARG A 146 -2.29 4.43 7.52
C ARG A 146 -3.53 4.50 6.65
N MET A 147 -3.84 3.41 5.95
CA MET A 147 -5.02 3.36 5.07
C MET A 147 -5.59 1.94 4.99
N ILE A 148 -6.89 1.88 4.72
CA ILE A 148 -7.61 0.66 4.36
C ILE A 148 -8.16 0.84 2.94
N ALA A 149 -7.86 -0.09 2.05
CA ALA A 149 -8.35 -0.09 0.67
C ALA A 149 -9.27 -1.29 0.44
N TYR A 150 -10.35 -1.11 -0.33
CA TYR A 150 -11.31 -2.17 -0.69
C TYR A 150 -11.35 -2.39 -2.21
N SER A 151 -11.60 -3.64 -2.65
CA SER A 151 -11.66 -4.00 -4.06
C SER A 151 -12.84 -3.35 -4.81
N ASP A 152 -13.86 -2.89 -4.09
CA ASP A 152 -15.06 -2.26 -4.62
C ASP A 152 -15.11 -0.74 -4.40
N GLN A 153 -14.01 -0.13 -3.94
CA GLN A 153 -13.95 1.31 -3.70
C GLN A 153 -14.16 2.10 -5.01
N ALA A 154 -14.70 3.32 -4.90
CA ALA A 154 -14.93 4.18 -6.06
C ALA A 154 -13.62 4.39 -6.86
N ASN A 155 -13.72 4.22 -8.19
CA ASN A 155 -12.62 4.26 -9.16
C ASN A 155 -11.56 3.15 -9.01
N ALA A 156 -11.74 2.21 -8.08
CA ALA A 156 -10.83 1.07 -7.93
C ALA A 156 -10.85 0.17 -9.17
N ASN A 157 -12.03 0.01 -9.81
CA ASN A 157 -12.21 -0.78 -11.03
C ASN A 157 -12.19 0.05 -12.33
N GLN A 158 -11.55 1.22 -12.33
CA GLN A 158 -11.48 2.07 -13.54
C GLN A 158 -10.15 1.97 -14.30
N GLY A 159 -9.19 1.19 -13.79
CA GLY A 159 -7.87 0.96 -14.38
C GLY A 159 -7.08 -0.08 -13.58
N GLY A 160 -5.86 -0.38 -14.03
CA GLY A 160 -5.03 -1.48 -13.50
C GLY A 160 -4.45 -2.36 -14.61
N GLU A 161 -3.75 -3.45 -14.27
CA GLU A 161 -3.03 -4.30 -15.25
C GLU A 161 -3.98 -4.91 -16.28
N SER A 162 -5.24 -5.05 -15.90
CA SER A 162 -6.27 -5.69 -16.68
C SER A 162 -7.66 -5.08 -16.45
N GLY A 163 -7.72 -3.78 -16.09
CA GLY A 163 -8.99 -3.07 -15.91
C GLY A 163 -9.63 -3.19 -14.51
N GLY A 164 -8.90 -3.67 -13.51
CA GLY A 164 -9.30 -3.65 -12.10
C GLY A 164 -8.12 -3.55 -11.15
N ASN A 165 -8.36 -3.03 -9.95
CA ASN A 165 -7.34 -2.95 -8.88
C ASN A 165 -7.17 -4.24 -8.10
N PHE A 166 -8.14 -5.17 -8.19
CA PHE A 166 -8.08 -6.49 -7.55
C PHE A 166 -8.26 -7.58 -8.60
N PHE A 167 -7.43 -8.62 -8.51
CA PHE A 167 -7.58 -9.84 -9.30
C PHE A 167 -7.20 -11.09 -8.53
N THR A 168 -7.75 -12.22 -8.97
CA THR A 168 -7.27 -13.56 -8.64
C THR A 168 -6.87 -14.26 -9.93
N GLU A 169 -5.85 -15.11 -9.88
CA GLU A 169 -5.37 -15.87 -11.03
C GLU A 169 -5.05 -17.31 -10.65
N CYS A 170 -5.63 -18.26 -11.37
CA CYS A 170 -5.29 -19.67 -11.29
C CYS A 170 -4.24 -19.97 -12.35
N CYS A 171 -3.03 -20.32 -11.93
CA CYS A 171 -1.89 -20.48 -12.83
C CYS A 171 -1.28 -21.87 -12.76
N ASN A 172 -0.82 -22.36 -13.91
CA ASN A 172 0.02 -23.54 -14.04
C ASN A 172 1.33 -23.18 -14.74
N ILE A 173 2.41 -23.89 -14.41
CA ILE A 173 3.67 -23.75 -15.14
C ILE A 173 3.66 -24.76 -16.29
N VAL A 174 3.64 -24.27 -17.52
CA VAL A 174 3.66 -25.08 -18.74
C VAL A 174 4.89 -24.67 -19.54
N ASN A 175 5.82 -25.61 -19.75
CA ASN A 175 7.08 -25.36 -20.47
C ASN A 175 7.93 -24.19 -19.90
N GLY A 176 7.85 -23.95 -18.60
CA GLY A 176 8.58 -22.87 -17.93
C GLY A 176 7.91 -21.50 -18.02
N GLU A 177 6.71 -21.42 -18.60
CA GLU A 177 5.89 -20.20 -18.66
C GLU A 177 4.63 -20.34 -17.79
N GLU A 178 4.15 -19.22 -17.25
CA GLU A 178 2.90 -19.16 -16.49
C GLU A 178 1.71 -19.11 -17.46
N ASP A 179 0.85 -20.12 -17.39
CA ASP A 179 -0.46 -20.14 -18.06
C ASP A 179 -1.56 -19.90 -17.01
N CYS A 180 -2.17 -18.72 -17.08
CA CYS A 180 -3.03 -18.18 -16.03
C CYS A 180 -4.45 -17.87 -16.53
N THR A 181 -5.43 -18.21 -15.71
CA THR A 181 -6.81 -17.73 -15.86
C THR A 181 -7.14 -16.76 -14.74
N SER A 182 -7.40 -15.50 -15.10
CA SER A 182 -7.63 -14.40 -14.14
C SER A 182 -9.08 -13.98 -14.03
N THR A 183 -9.50 -13.56 -12.83
CA THR A 183 -10.80 -12.94 -12.55
C THR A 183 -10.59 -11.61 -11.80
N PHE A 184 -11.54 -10.66 -11.93
CA PHE A 184 -11.32 -9.27 -11.51
C PHE A 184 -12.46 -8.72 -10.62
N GLY A 185 -12.12 -7.73 -9.78
CA GLY A 185 -13.05 -6.84 -9.09
C GLY A 185 -13.73 -7.40 -7.83
N LYS A 186 -13.87 -8.72 -7.70
CA LYS A 186 -14.40 -9.39 -6.50
C LYS A 186 -13.60 -10.65 -6.20
N VAL A 187 -13.63 -11.09 -4.95
CA VAL A 187 -12.99 -12.33 -4.52
C VAL A 187 -13.75 -13.52 -5.08
N GLU A 188 -13.16 -14.18 -6.06
CA GLU A 188 -13.64 -15.44 -6.59
C GLU A 188 -12.51 -16.47 -6.52
N PHE A 189 -12.69 -17.45 -5.63
CA PHE A 189 -11.76 -18.57 -5.50
C PHE A 189 -12.07 -19.63 -6.56
N PRO A 190 -11.12 -19.92 -7.48
CA PRO A 190 -11.32 -20.91 -8.54
C PRO A 190 -11.70 -22.28 -7.96
N LYS A 191 -12.65 -22.97 -8.61
CA LYS A 191 -13.11 -24.32 -8.23
C LYS A 191 -12.31 -25.45 -8.90
N GLN A 192 -11.10 -25.14 -9.34
CA GLN A 192 -10.17 -26.06 -9.99
C GLN A 192 -8.82 -26.05 -9.27
N ASN A 193 -8.03 -27.10 -9.47
CA ASN A 193 -6.66 -27.14 -8.97
C ASN A 193 -5.75 -26.35 -9.90
N CYS A 194 -4.74 -25.69 -9.32
CA CYS A 194 -3.77 -24.88 -10.04
C CYS A 194 -2.38 -25.10 -9.39
N GLY A 195 -1.31 -24.96 -10.17
CA GLY A 195 0.05 -24.91 -9.63
C GLY A 195 0.17 -23.85 -8.52
N PHE A 196 -0.43 -22.69 -8.74
CA PHE A 196 -0.67 -21.70 -7.69
C PHE A 196 -1.92 -20.85 -7.94
N LEU A 197 -2.46 -20.28 -6.87
CA LEU A 197 -3.39 -19.14 -6.92
C LEU A 197 -2.62 -17.87 -6.63
N GLY A 198 -2.63 -16.90 -7.55
CA GLY A 198 -2.21 -15.53 -7.31
C GLY A 198 -3.40 -14.65 -6.93
N MET A 199 -3.18 -13.69 -6.04
CA MET A 199 -4.12 -12.63 -5.71
C MET A 199 -3.34 -11.33 -5.62
N ALA A 200 -3.82 -10.26 -6.25
CA ALA A 200 -3.17 -8.97 -6.11
C ALA A 200 -4.19 -7.86 -5.90
N MET A 201 -3.85 -6.90 -5.03
CA MET A 201 -4.65 -5.72 -4.84
C MET A 201 -3.80 -4.45 -4.82
N SER A 202 -4.10 -3.53 -5.72
CA SER A 202 -3.53 -2.18 -5.76
C SER A 202 -4.31 -1.23 -4.86
N MET A 203 -3.59 -0.51 -4.01
CA MET A 203 -4.12 0.52 -3.11
C MET A 203 -4.18 1.89 -3.81
N PRO A 204 -4.94 2.86 -3.27
CA PRO A 204 -5.01 4.24 -3.76
C PRO A 204 -3.64 4.93 -3.96
N THR A 205 -3.56 5.85 -4.93
CA THR A 205 -2.34 6.61 -5.29
C THR A 205 -2.49 8.12 -5.13
N CYS A 206 -3.66 8.60 -4.73
CA CYS A 206 -3.95 10.01 -4.51
C CYS A 206 -4.33 10.26 -3.05
N ALA A 207 -3.94 11.41 -2.49
CA ALA A 207 -4.22 11.78 -1.10
C ALA A 207 -4.63 13.25 -0.94
N ASN A 208 -5.37 13.52 0.12
CA ASN A 208 -5.82 14.89 0.47
C ASN A 208 -4.78 15.69 1.27
N GLY A 209 -3.74 15.04 1.80
CA GLY A 209 -2.69 15.64 2.63
C GLY A 209 -2.66 15.19 4.08
N ASP A 210 -3.70 14.51 4.56
CA ASP A 210 -3.74 13.93 5.89
C ASP A 210 -3.02 12.57 5.92
N SER A 211 -2.41 12.22 7.06
CA SER A 211 -1.84 10.88 7.28
C SER A 211 -2.91 9.80 7.49
N ASP A 212 -4.12 10.22 7.86
CA ASP A 212 -5.23 9.33 8.17
C ASP A 212 -6.56 10.11 8.13
N SER A 213 -7.69 9.39 8.09
CA SER A 213 -9.04 9.92 8.27
C SER A 213 -9.77 9.12 9.36
N PRO A 214 -10.86 9.65 9.97
CA PRO A 214 -11.61 8.90 10.99
C PRO A 214 -12.17 7.54 10.53
N ASP A 215 -12.35 7.38 9.22
CA ASP A 215 -12.78 6.13 8.59
C ASP A 215 -11.62 5.33 7.98
N HIS A 216 -10.40 5.84 8.05
CA HIS A 216 -9.14 5.30 7.50
C HIS A 216 -9.11 5.11 5.98
N LYS A 217 -10.08 5.71 5.27
CA LYS A 217 -10.32 5.52 3.83
C LYS A 217 -10.43 6.83 3.07
N SER A 218 -11.16 7.80 3.61
CA SER A 218 -11.54 9.04 2.91
C SER A 218 -10.41 10.05 2.68
N HIS A 219 -9.24 9.87 3.28
CA HIS A 219 -8.05 10.70 3.02
C HIS A 219 -7.25 10.25 1.77
N VAL A 220 -7.60 9.09 1.20
CA VAL A 220 -7.00 8.55 -0.03
C VAL A 220 -8.04 8.28 -1.11
N ALA A 221 -7.61 8.32 -2.37
CA ALA A 221 -8.44 8.01 -3.53
C ALA A 221 -7.65 7.37 -4.66
N TYR A 222 -8.33 6.55 -5.46
CA TYR A 222 -7.82 6.10 -6.75
C TYR A 222 -7.79 7.26 -7.76
N THR A 223 -6.93 7.17 -8.76
CA THR A 223 -6.93 8.07 -9.92
C THR A 223 -8.24 7.94 -10.70
N LEU A 224 -8.61 8.99 -11.45
CA LEU A 224 -9.89 9.04 -12.17
C LEU A 224 -10.03 8.01 -13.30
N ASN A 225 -8.95 7.31 -13.64
CA ASN A 225 -8.90 6.25 -14.65
C ASN A 225 -8.17 5.00 -14.11
N GLY A 226 -8.00 4.87 -12.79
CA GLY A 226 -7.33 3.75 -12.12
C GLY A 226 -5.83 3.54 -12.42
N GLU A 227 -5.27 4.18 -13.44
CA GLU A 227 -3.86 4.08 -13.80
C GLU A 227 -2.94 4.74 -12.77
N VAL A 228 -1.74 4.19 -12.57
CA VAL A 228 -0.74 4.75 -11.63
C VAL A 228 -0.37 6.19 -12.01
N ALA A 229 -0.21 6.48 -13.31
CA ALA A 229 0.02 7.81 -13.86
C ALA A 229 -1.28 8.62 -14.11
N GLY A 230 -2.43 8.07 -13.75
CA GLY A 230 -3.74 8.67 -13.94
C GLY A 230 -3.92 10.01 -13.23
N PRO A 231 -4.82 10.90 -13.70
CA PRO A 231 -5.09 12.17 -13.01
C PRO A 231 -5.74 11.91 -11.64
N CYS A 232 -5.23 12.58 -10.61
CA CYS A 232 -5.85 12.53 -9.28
C CYS A 232 -7.14 13.37 -9.21
N PRO A 233 -8.14 12.96 -8.43
CA PRO A 233 -9.29 13.80 -8.12
C PRO A 233 -8.87 15.13 -7.50
N THR A 234 -9.63 16.20 -7.74
CA THR A 234 -9.34 17.53 -7.17
C THR A 234 -9.42 17.57 -5.64
N SER A 235 -10.15 16.63 -5.03
CA SER A 235 -10.19 16.42 -3.58
C SER A 235 -8.92 15.77 -3.01
N HIS A 236 -8.12 15.11 -3.84
CA HIS A 236 -6.94 14.35 -3.44
C HIS A 236 -5.73 14.70 -4.33
N PRO A 237 -5.24 15.95 -4.31
CA PRO A 237 -4.27 16.43 -5.30
C PRO A 237 -2.84 15.89 -5.11
N LEU A 238 -2.52 15.28 -3.96
CA LEU A 238 -1.18 14.77 -3.68
C LEU A 238 -1.02 13.36 -4.22
N ARG A 239 0.12 13.05 -4.83
CA ARG A 239 0.43 11.73 -5.38
C ARG A 239 1.28 10.92 -4.40
N LEU A 240 0.88 9.68 -4.17
CA LEU A 240 1.58 8.66 -3.38
C LEU A 240 2.10 7.55 -4.32
N PRO A 241 3.15 6.82 -3.95
CA PRO A 241 3.48 5.58 -4.64
C PRO A 241 2.34 4.57 -4.43
N GLN A 242 1.98 3.84 -5.48
CA GLN A 242 1.04 2.73 -5.36
C GLN A 242 1.69 1.61 -4.56
N VAL A 243 1.01 1.16 -3.52
CA VAL A 243 1.29 -0.14 -2.91
C VAL A 243 0.36 -1.15 -3.55
N GLN A 244 0.91 -2.22 -4.12
CA GLN A 244 0.16 -3.39 -4.58
C GLN A 244 0.60 -4.58 -3.74
N LEU A 245 -0.33 -5.19 -3.00
CA LEU A 245 -0.04 -6.40 -2.24
C LEU A 245 -0.34 -7.62 -3.11
N PHE A 246 0.68 -8.42 -3.42
CA PHE A 246 0.56 -9.70 -4.10
C PHE A 246 0.62 -10.85 -3.09
N ILE A 247 -0.24 -11.86 -3.22
CA ILE A 247 -0.32 -13.04 -2.36
C ILE A 247 -0.38 -14.26 -3.27
N ARG A 248 0.41 -15.30 -2.94
CA ARG A 248 0.40 -16.56 -3.67
C ARG A 248 0.14 -17.74 -2.74
N ILE A 249 -0.76 -18.62 -3.16
CA ILE A 249 -1.03 -19.92 -2.55
C ILE A 249 -0.50 -21.00 -3.49
N GLY A 250 0.62 -21.63 -3.14
CA GLY A 250 1.16 -22.75 -3.90
C GLY A 250 0.32 -24.03 -3.74
N ASN A 251 0.35 -24.90 -4.75
CA ASN A 251 -0.42 -26.16 -4.80
C ASN A 251 -1.90 -25.93 -4.45
N TYR A 252 -2.54 -25.02 -5.18
CA TYR A 252 -3.91 -24.60 -4.91
C TYR A 252 -4.91 -25.73 -5.24
N ARG A 253 -5.73 -26.12 -4.26
CA ARG A 253 -6.60 -27.33 -4.32
C ARG A 253 -8.09 -27.00 -4.45
N GLY A 254 -8.43 -26.01 -5.28
CA GLY A 254 -9.79 -25.53 -5.45
C GLY A 254 -10.80 -26.57 -5.95
N ALA A 255 -10.35 -27.68 -6.55
CA ALA A 255 -11.24 -28.78 -6.95
C ALA A 255 -11.67 -29.66 -5.75
N GLU A 256 -10.91 -29.64 -4.64
CA GLU A 256 -11.09 -30.55 -3.51
C GLU A 256 -11.74 -29.87 -2.30
N VAL A 257 -11.31 -28.64 -2.02
CA VAL A 257 -11.79 -27.82 -0.89
C VAL A 257 -12.34 -26.49 -1.39
N ASP A 258 -13.11 -25.81 -0.54
CA ASP A 258 -13.47 -24.42 -0.80
C ASP A 258 -12.46 -23.50 -0.11
N TYR A 259 -12.16 -22.35 -0.71
CA TYR A 259 -11.41 -21.29 -0.06
C TYR A 259 -12.36 -20.15 0.29
N VAL A 260 -12.17 -19.55 1.46
CA VAL A 260 -12.95 -18.42 1.96
C VAL A 260 -12.05 -17.43 2.67
N LEU A 261 -12.45 -16.15 2.69
CA LEU A 261 -11.88 -15.17 3.61
C LEU A 261 -12.41 -15.39 5.03
N ALA A 262 -11.65 -14.94 6.02
CA ALA A 262 -12.01 -15.00 7.44
C ALA A 262 -13.33 -14.29 7.77
N ASP A 263 -13.74 -13.33 6.95
CA ASP A 263 -15.00 -12.61 7.09
C ASP A 263 -16.14 -13.15 6.21
N GLU A 264 -15.85 -14.17 5.39
CA GLU A 264 -16.75 -14.80 4.41
C GLU A 264 -17.35 -13.82 3.38
N ARG A 265 -16.72 -12.66 3.16
CA ARG A 265 -17.14 -11.68 2.15
C ARG A 265 -16.41 -11.90 0.83
N ASP A 266 -16.96 -11.29 -0.22
CA ASP A 266 -16.40 -11.25 -1.57
C ASP A 266 -15.72 -9.91 -1.90
N VAL A 267 -15.66 -8.99 -0.93
CA VAL A 267 -14.91 -7.74 -1.03
C VAL A 267 -13.56 -7.93 -0.36
N PHE A 268 -12.49 -7.90 -1.16
CA PHE A 268 -11.14 -7.96 -0.63
C PHE A 268 -10.75 -6.60 -0.06
N HIS A 269 -9.99 -6.61 1.03
CA HIS A 269 -9.37 -5.40 1.53
C HIS A 269 -7.92 -5.63 1.90
N VAL A 270 -7.15 -4.56 1.81
CA VAL A 270 -5.76 -4.51 2.27
C VAL A 270 -5.62 -3.30 3.17
N ASP A 271 -4.92 -3.50 4.27
CA ASP A 271 -4.55 -2.48 5.21
C ASP A 271 -3.05 -2.22 5.15
N PHE A 272 -2.68 -0.96 5.36
CA PHE A 272 -1.31 -0.52 5.34
C PHE A 272 -1.05 0.44 6.49
N MET A 273 0.01 0.19 7.26
CA MET A 273 0.58 1.13 8.21
C MET A 273 2.04 1.39 7.83
N ASN A 274 2.36 2.66 7.57
CA ASN A 274 3.70 3.06 7.16
C ASN A 274 4.71 2.74 8.27
N GLY A 275 5.84 2.16 7.90
CA GLY A 275 6.98 1.88 8.77
C GLY A 275 8.32 2.07 8.06
N TRP A 276 8.34 2.83 6.94
CA TRP A 276 9.59 3.20 6.28
C TRP A 276 10.47 4.03 7.18
N GLN A 277 11.76 3.67 7.23
CA GLN A 277 12.76 4.36 8.03
C GLN A 277 13.06 5.77 7.51
N GLU A 278 13.53 6.60 8.43
CA GLU A 278 14.12 7.90 8.13
C GLU A 278 15.62 7.87 8.46
N ARG A 279 16.46 8.43 7.59
CA ARG A 279 17.89 8.60 7.83
C ARG A 279 18.19 10.09 7.91
N ASP A 280 18.74 10.53 9.04
CA ASP A 280 19.05 11.94 9.31
C ASP A 280 17.85 12.90 9.11
N GLY A 281 16.64 12.42 9.40
CA GLY A 281 15.39 13.17 9.25
C GLY A 281 14.86 13.24 7.81
N VAL A 282 15.39 12.40 6.90
CA VAL A 282 14.95 12.28 5.52
C VAL A 282 14.35 10.89 5.29
N SER A 283 13.16 10.83 4.68
CA SER A 283 12.51 9.56 4.32
C SER A 283 13.38 8.75 3.35
N VAL A 284 13.69 7.51 3.72
CA VAL A 284 14.41 6.59 2.82
C VAL A 284 13.58 6.32 1.56
N LEU A 285 12.28 6.10 1.71
CA LEU A 285 11.39 5.87 0.57
C LEU A 285 11.35 7.09 -0.38
N GLN A 286 11.35 8.32 0.14
CA GLN A 286 11.40 9.50 -0.73
C GLN A 286 12.72 9.54 -1.51
N ASN A 287 13.85 9.24 -0.85
CA ASN A 287 15.13 9.15 -1.53
C ASN A 287 15.13 8.10 -2.65
N ILE A 288 14.46 6.96 -2.45
CA ILE A 288 14.30 5.93 -3.48
C ILE A 288 13.44 6.45 -4.64
N ILE A 289 12.28 7.04 -4.35
CA ILE A 289 11.37 7.61 -5.36
C ILE A 289 12.11 8.62 -6.24
N ASP A 290 12.93 9.50 -5.63
CA ASP A 290 13.62 10.59 -6.32
C ASP A 290 14.82 10.12 -7.16
N ASN A 291 15.47 9.00 -6.79
CA ASN A 291 16.77 8.62 -7.33
C ASN A 291 16.82 7.25 -8.01
N CYS A 292 15.75 6.45 -7.93
CA CYS A 292 15.74 5.16 -8.60
C CYS A 292 15.73 5.33 -10.13
N PRO A 293 16.65 4.65 -10.86
CA PRO A 293 16.73 4.79 -12.30
C PRO A 293 15.51 4.20 -12.98
N ILE A 294 15.13 4.82 -14.11
CA ILE A 294 14.18 4.23 -15.05
C ILE A 294 14.99 3.30 -15.95
N GLU A 295 14.65 2.01 -15.93
CA GLU A 295 15.28 1.03 -16.83
C GLU A 295 14.71 1.20 -18.26
N ASP A 296 15.61 1.25 -19.25
CA ASP A 296 15.23 1.36 -20.67
C ASP A 296 14.65 0.01 -21.14
N GLN A 297 13.33 -0.08 -21.16
CA GLN A 297 12.62 -1.33 -21.43
C GLN A 297 12.39 -1.61 -22.92
N GLY A 298 12.72 -0.68 -23.83
CA GLY A 298 12.46 -0.82 -25.27
C GLY A 298 10.97 -0.85 -25.66
N ASN A 299 10.10 -1.32 -24.78
CA ASN A 299 8.64 -1.26 -24.83
C ASN A 299 8.14 -0.78 -23.46
N PRO A 300 7.38 0.30 -23.39
CA PRO A 300 6.86 0.77 -22.12
C PRO A 300 5.74 -0.17 -21.61
N SER A 301 6.14 -1.13 -20.78
CA SER A 301 5.22 -2.07 -20.15
C SER A 301 4.52 -1.44 -18.95
N TYR A 302 3.24 -1.78 -18.75
CA TYR A 302 2.51 -1.50 -17.52
C TYR A 302 3.22 -2.12 -16.30
N ASN A 303 3.83 -3.29 -16.48
CA ASN A 303 4.48 -4.05 -15.42
C ASN A 303 6.01 -4.11 -15.66
N PRO A 304 6.75 -3.04 -15.32
CA PRO A 304 8.20 -3.01 -15.48
C PRO A 304 8.88 -4.04 -14.55
N PRO A 305 10.13 -4.47 -14.80
CA PRO A 305 10.85 -5.36 -13.89
C PRO A 305 11.04 -4.73 -12.50
N CYS A 306 11.33 -5.58 -11.51
CA CYS A 306 11.66 -5.15 -10.16
C CYS A 306 13.04 -4.47 -10.15
N THR A 307 13.13 -3.27 -9.57
CA THR A 307 14.38 -2.50 -9.45
C THR A 307 14.41 -1.74 -8.10
N CYS A 308 15.39 -0.85 -7.91
CA CYS A 308 15.60 -0.03 -6.71
C CYS A 308 16.16 -0.74 -5.45
N ASP A 309 16.51 -2.03 -5.54
CA ASP A 309 17.09 -2.79 -4.44
C ASP A 309 18.46 -2.24 -4.00
N GLN A 310 19.20 -1.56 -4.87
CA GLN A 310 20.47 -0.91 -4.56
C GLN A 310 20.41 0.16 -3.46
N PHE A 311 19.21 0.62 -3.09
CA PHE A 311 19.00 1.57 -1.98
C PHE A 311 18.71 0.90 -0.64
N LEU A 312 18.48 -0.41 -0.64
CA LEU A 312 18.00 -1.18 0.49
C LEU A 312 19.12 -2.06 1.05
N THR A 313 19.04 -2.36 2.35
CA THR A 313 19.94 -3.30 3.00
C THR A 313 19.16 -4.57 3.30
N GLN A 314 19.61 -5.70 2.74
CA GLN A 314 18.98 -6.99 2.99
C GLN A 314 18.98 -7.32 4.49
N ASN A 315 17.83 -7.75 4.98
CA ASN A 315 17.67 -8.21 6.35
C ASN A 315 18.06 -9.69 6.45
N THR A 316 19.34 -9.95 6.72
CA THR A 316 19.87 -11.32 6.90
C THR A 316 19.41 -11.98 8.20
N ALA A 317 18.70 -11.24 9.07
CA ALA A 317 18.15 -11.74 10.31
C ALA A 317 16.62 -11.90 10.26
N ALA A 318 15.99 -11.77 9.08
CA ALA A 318 14.54 -11.90 8.93
C ALA A 318 14.04 -13.21 9.57
N THR A 319 12.92 -13.14 10.26
CA THR A 319 12.36 -14.27 11.03
C THR A 319 11.12 -14.83 10.34
N GLY A 320 10.60 -15.95 10.86
CA GLY A 320 9.35 -16.55 10.42
C GLY A 320 8.12 -15.93 11.10
N ALA A 321 6.96 -16.55 10.90
CA ALA A 321 5.72 -16.14 11.56
C ALA A 321 5.76 -16.34 13.08
N MET A 322 5.24 -15.38 13.84
CA MET A 322 4.93 -15.56 15.26
C MET A 322 4.02 -16.78 15.43
N CYS A 323 4.40 -17.71 16.32
CA CYS A 323 3.61 -18.92 16.53
C CYS A 323 2.25 -18.61 17.14
N ASP A 324 1.25 -19.42 16.81
CA ASP A 324 -0.10 -19.30 17.35
C ASP A 324 -0.12 -19.36 18.90
N SER A 325 0.82 -20.07 19.54
CA SER A 325 0.95 -20.11 21.00
C SER A 325 1.35 -18.76 21.62
N ASP A 326 2.23 -18.01 20.94
CA ASP A 326 2.63 -16.67 21.37
C ASP A 326 1.52 -15.67 21.10
N VAL A 327 0.83 -15.76 19.95
CA VAL A 327 -0.39 -14.95 19.68
C VAL A 327 -1.44 -15.17 20.78
N ARG A 328 -1.68 -16.42 21.19
CA ARG A 328 -2.63 -16.76 22.27
C ARG A 328 -2.24 -16.19 23.63
N THR A 329 -0.96 -15.97 23.87
CA THR A 329 -0.44 -15.45 25.14
C THR A 329 -0.30 -13.93 25.15
N LEU A 330 -0.02 -13.34 24.00
CA LEU A 330 0.33 -11.92 23.86
C LEU A 330 -0.81 -11.04 23.32
N ILE A 331 -1.77 -11.63 22.60
CA ILE A 331 -2.79 -10.89 21.85
C ILE A 331 -4.21 -11.34 22.20
N ALA A 332 -4.53 -12.61 21.98
CA ALA A 332 -5.88 -13.14 22.19
C ALA A 332 -5.87 -14.66 22.33
N ASP A 333 -6.32 -15.18 23.47
CA ASP A 333 -6.44 -16.62 23.69
C ASP A 333 -7.65 -17.20 22.92
N GLU A 334 -7.50 -17.34 21.61
CA GLU A 334 -8.44 -18.02 20.72
C GLU A 334 -7.71 -18.82 19.64
N ALA A 335 -8.38 -19.85 19.14
CA ALA A 335 -7.87 -20.62 18.01
C ALA A 335 -8.16 -19.89 16.69
N THR A 336 -7.15 -19.85 15.82
CA THR A 336 -7.22 -19.22 14.50
C THR A 336 -6.66 -20.12 13.40
N ASP A 337 -6.13 -21.29 13.75
CA ASP A 337 -5.42 -22.23 12.88
C ASP A 337 -6.37 -23.28 12.30
N ILE A 338 -6.97 -24.09 13.16
CA ILE A 338 -7.97 -25.10 12.79
C ILE A 338 -9.19 -24.90 13.66
N VAL A 339 -10.32 -24.57 13.05
CA VAL A 339 -11.55 -24.19 13.75
C VAL A 339 -12.79 -24.81 13.09
N SER A 340 -13.81 -25.09 13.88
CA SER A 340 -15.12 -25.55 13.37
C SER A 340 -16.03 -24.39 12.95
N GLN A 341 -15.66 -23.16 13.31
CA GLN A 341 -16.33 -21.92 12.95
C GLN A 341 -15.28 -20.81 12.92
N LEU A 342 -15.33 -19.94 11.92
CA LEU A 342 -14.42 -18.80 11.81
C LEU A 342 -14.54 -17.90 13.05
N PRO A 343 -13.42 -17.47 13.66
CA PRO A 343 -13.44 -16.54 14.78
C PRO A 343 -13.99 -15.20 14.31
N ARG A 344 -15.14 -14.79 14.86
CA ARG A 344 -15.77 -13.50 14.57
C ARG A 344 -16.05 -12.73 15.85
N LYS A 345 -16.12 -11.40 15.78
CA LYS A 345 -16.54 -10.58 16.93
C LYS A 345 -17.95 -10.93 17.40
N SER A 346 -18.82 -11.37 16.50
CA SER A 346 -20.19 -11.80 16.84
C SER A 346 -20.28 -13.18 17.53
N SER A 347 -19.27 -14.04 17.36
CA SER A 347 -19.29 -15.44 17.81
C SER A 347 -18.24 -15.75 18.89
N SER A 348 -17.21 -14.91 19.04
CA SER A 348 -16.13 -15.07 20.01
C SER A 348 -16.32 -14.14 21.21
N ASN A 349 -16.26 -14.71 22.41
CA ASN A 349 -16.22 -13.95 23.68
C ASN A 349 -14.77 -13.64 24.12
N THR A 350 -13.78 -13.95 23.27
CA THR A 350 -12.38 -13.71 23.59
C THR A 350 -12.12 -12.21 23.66
N SER A 351 -11.47 -11.81 24.74
CA SER A 351 -11.04 -10.43 24.98
C SER A 351 -9.58 -10.26 24.57
N MET A 352 -9.24 -9.05 24.13
CA MET A 352 -7.85 -8.67 23.85
C MET A 352 -7.01 -8.74 25.14
N ILE A 353 -5.83 -9.34 25.04
CA ILE A 353 -4.79 -9.32 26.07
C ILE A 353 -4.06 -7.98 25.95
N PRO A 354 -3.94 -7.17 27.02
CA PRO A 354 -3.25 -5.89 26.92
C PRO A 354 -1.77 -6.03 26.55
N LYS A 355 -1.30 -5.23 25.57
CA LYS A 355 0.12 -5.09 25.21
C LYS A 355 0.99 -4.94 26.48
N SER A 356 1.88 -5.91 26.70
CA SER A 356 2.73 -5.98 27.90
C SER A 356 4.20 -5.62 27.64
N TRP A 357 4.54 -5.26 26.40
CA TRP A 357 5.89 -4.90 25.97
C TRP A 357 5.92 -3.47 25.43
N PRO A 358 7.05 -2.74 25.61
CA PRO A 358 7.19 -1.38 25.11
C PRO A 358 7.30 -1.37 23.58
N ASP A 359 8.36 -1.99 23.04
CA ASP A 359 8.67 -1.97 21.61
C ASP A 359 8.45 -3.37 21.01
N ASP A 360 9.34 -4.32 21.34
CA ASP A 360 9.34 -5.68 20.78
C ASP A 360 8.72 -6.75 21.70
N PRO A 361 7.97 -7.72 21.15
CA PRO A 361 7.40 -8.82 21.93
C PRO A 361 8.47 -9.83 22.37
N SER A 362 8.30 -10.38 23.58
CA SER A 362 9.11 -11.51 24.04
C SER A 362 8.45 -12.82 23.60
N LEU A 363 9.02 -13.45 22.57
CA LEU A 363 8.52 -14.71 22.03
C LEU A 363 8.99 -15.90 22.87
N SER A 364 8.10 -16.88 23.06
CA SER A 364 8.41 -18.12 23.78
C SER A 364 8.73 -19.27 22.82
N CYS A 365 8.22 -19.20 21.59
CA CYS A 365 8.64 -20.07 20.50
C CYS A 365 9.74 -19.39 19.67
N THR A 366 10.48 -20.18 18.92
CA THR A 366 11.33 -19.67 17.83
C THR A 366 10.50 -19.68 16.55
N PRO A 367 10.19 -18.52 15.94
CA PRO A 367 9.57 -18.50 14.62
C PRO A 367 10.47 -19.22 13.62
N THR A 368 9.91 -20.20 12.92
CA THR A 368 10.63 -20.93 11.87
C THR A 368 10.34 -20.27 10.53
N VAL A 369 11.38 -19.93 9.78
CA VAL A 369 11.24 -19.64 8.36
C VAL A 369 10.83 -20.95 7.68
N PRO A 370 9.75 -21.00 6.88
CA PRO A 370 9.41 -22.18 6.11
C PRO A 370 10.61 -22.58 5.24
N GLU A 371 11.05 -23.83 5.32
CA GLU A 371 12.04 -24.36 4.36
C GLU A 371 11.43 -24.27 2.96
N ASN A 372 12.14 -23.64 2.03
CA ASN A 372 11.74 -23.56 0.62
C ASN A 372 11.79 -24.99 0.03
N PRO A 373 10.67 -25.59 -0.40
CA PRO A 373 10.69 -26.95 -0.94
C PRO A 373 11.48 -27.09 -2.25
N ASN A 374 11.87 -25.96 -2.86
CA ASN A 374 12.53 -25.89 -4.16
C ASN A 374 13.99 -25.42 -4.10
N GLU A 375 14.57 -25.24 -2.91
CA GLU A 375 16.04 -25.18 -2.78
C GLU A 375 16.55 -26.61 -2.70
N GLU A 376 16.78 -27.23 -3.86
CA GLU A 376 17.76 -28.31 -3.92
C GLU A 376 19.07 -27.72 -3.40
N GLU A 377 19.61 -28.34 -2.35
CA GLU A 377 20.93 -28.03 -1.80
C GLU A 377 21.91 -27.94 -2.97
N GLU A 378 22.39 -26.74 -3.31
CA GLU A 378 23.63 -26.61 -4.06
C GLU A 378 24.69 -27.25 -3.15
N GLU A 379 24.99 -28.54 -3.40
CA GLU A 379 26.07 -29.24 -2.73
C GLU A 379 27.33 -28.38 -2.91
N GLU A 380 27.81 -27.81 -1.79
CA GLU A 380 29.09 -27.13 -1.75
C GLU A 380 30.15 -28.11 -2.29
N GLU A 381 30.71 -27.82 -3.46
CA GLU A 381 31.85 -28.56 -3.98
C GLU A 381 32.95 -28.55 -2.90
N PRO A 382 33.45 -29.72 -2.46
CA PRO A 382 34.39 -29.77 -1.35
C PRO A 382 35.70 -29.09 -1.74
N GLU A 383 36.14 -28.19 -0.86
CA GLU A 383 37.40 -27.47 -0.90
C GLU A 383 38.58 -28.40 -1.27
N ASP A 384 39.39 -27.95 -2.24
CA ASP A 384 40.65 -28.56 -2.66
C ASP A 384 41.49 -29.05 -1.45
N GLU A 385 41.63 -30.37 -1.29
CA GLU A 385 42.57 -30.94 -0.31
C GLU A 385 44.04 -30.77 -0.80
N GLU A 386 44.89 -30.24 0.08
CA GLU A 386 46.35 -30.12 -0.12
C GLU A 386 47.01 -31.48 -0.46
N PRO A 387 48.09 -31.49 -1.27
CA PRO A 387 48.67 -32.72 -1.80
C PRO A 387 49.43 -33.52 -0.73
N CYS A 388 49.15 -34.82 -0.65
CA CYS A 388 49.92 -35.76 0.17
C CYS A 388 51.38 -35.90 -0.32
N GLU A 389 52.33 -35.55 0.55
CA GLU A 389 53.73 -35.97 0.44
C GLU A 389 53.91 -37.40 0.99
N GLY A 390 54.46 -38.32 0.20
CA GLY A 390 55.00 -39.58 0.70
C GLY A 390 54.82 -40.79 -0.22
N GLU A 391 55.90 -41.56 -0.38
CA GLU A 391 56.03 -42.73 -1.28
C GLU A 391 55.09 -43.87 -0.89
N ASP A 392 53.99 -44.02 -1.64
CA ASP A 392 53.35 -45.27 -2.11
C ASP A 392 51.89 -44.98 -2.51
N CYS A 393 51.69 -44.48 -3.73
CA CYS A 393 50.38 -44.44 -4.39
C CYS A 393 50.55 -45.02 -5.80
N GLU A 394 49.95 -46.19 -6.05
CA GLU A 394 49.96 -46.87 -7.33
C GLU A 394 48.95 -46.21 -8.29
N GLU A 395 49.35 -46.00 -9.54
CA GLU A 395 48.53 -45.48 -10.64
C GLU A 395 47.48 -46.52 -11.06
N GLU A 396 46.19 -46.20 -11.01
CA GLU A 396 45.15 -46.93 -11.76
C GLU A 396 44.53 -45.99 -12.80
N GLU A 397 44.57 -46.45 -14.06
CA GLU A 397 44.13 -45.75 -15.27
C GLU A 397 42.59 -45.74 -15.39
N GLU A 398 42.06 -44.65 -15.93
CA GLU A 398 40.64 -44.49 -16.31
C GLU A 398 40.27 -45.38 -17.52
N PRO A 399 39.04 -45.92 -17.59
CA PRO A 399 38.50 -46.47 -18.82
C PRO A 399 37.71 -45.42 -19.62
N GLU A 400 38.07 -45.30 -20.90
CA GLU A 400 37.29 -44.65 -21.96
C GLU A 400 36.07 -45.52 -22.32
N ASP A 401 34.87 -44.95 -22.34
CA ASP A 401 33.65 -45.64 -22.83
C ASP A 401 33.24 -45.14 -24.23
N GLU A 402 32.92 -46.13 -25.06
CA GLU A 402 32.76 -46.14 -26.51
C GLU A 402 31.35 -45.74 -26.99
N GLU A 403 31.25 -45.09 -28.16
CA GLU A 403 30.02 -45.03 -28.97
C GLU A 403 29.75 -46.37 -29.70
N PRO A 404 28.50 -46.64 -30.13
CA PRO A 404 28.36 -47.03 -31.55
C PRO A 404 27.07 -46.57 -32.27
N GLU A 405 27.31 -45.97 -33.45
CA GLU A 405 26.87 -46.28 -34.83
C GLU A 405 25.43 -46.71 -35.22
N ASP A 406 24.99 -46.09 -36.32
CA ASP A 406 23.80 -46.27 -37.16
C ASP A 406 23.73 -47.60 -37.95
N GLU A 407 22.51 -48.10 -38.27
CA GLU A 407 22.21 -48.80 -39.55
C GLU A 407 20.72 -48.65 -39.98
N GLU A 408 20.49 -48.18 -41.22
CA GLU A 408 19.24 -48.24 -42.02
C GLU A 408 19.05 -49.64 -42.68
N PRO A 409 18.16 -49.86 -43.70
CA PRO A 409 16.70 -49.78 -43.80
C PRO A 409 16.07 -51.17 -44.10
N CYS A 410 14.74 -51.29 -44.16
CA CYS A 410 14.07 -52.48 -44.72
C CYS A 410 13.12 -52.13 -45.87
N GLU A 411 13.45 -52.66 -47.04
CA GLU A 411 12.64 -52.73 -48.27
C GLU A 411 11.77 -54.01 -48.29
N GLY A 412 10.47 -53.88 -48.62
CA GLY A 412 9.56 -54.91 -49.20
C GLY A 412 9.28 -56.19 -48.38
N GLU A 413 8.12 -56.83 -48.38
CA GLU A 413 6.85 -56.74 -49.11
C GLU A 413 5.72 -57.07 -48.11
N ASP A 414 4.51 -56.57 -48.39
CA ASP A 414 3.23 -56.85 -47.72
C ASP A 414 3.03 -56.30 -46.29
N CYS A 415 2.45 -55.09 -46.19
CA CYS A 415 1.20 -54.86 -45.45
C CYS A 415 0.57 -53.55 -45.97
N GLU A 416 -0.71 -53.64 -46.34
CA GLU A 416 -1.44 -52.77 -47.26
C GLU A 416 -1.87 -51.40 -46.68
N GLU A 417 -1.96 -50.43 -47.59
CA GLU A 417 -2.45 -49.05 -47.45
C GLU A 417 -3.96 -48.98 -47.16
N GLU A 418 -4.41 -47.98 -46.38
CA GLU A 418 -5.66 -47.26 -46.68
C GLU A 418 -5.52 -45.77 -46.34
N GLU A 419 -5.98 -44.95 -47.30
CA GLU A 419 -5.94 -43.48 -47.37
C GLU A 419 -7.10 -42.79 -46.60
N GLU A 420 -7.05 -41.46 -46.62
CA GLU A 420 -7.90 -40.43 -46.00
C GLU A 420 -9.43 -40.51 -46.32
N PRO A 421 -10.29 -39.62 -45.77
CA PRO A 421 -10.52 -38.33 -46.47
C PRO A 421 -10.95 -37.10 -45.63
N GLU A 422 -11.03 -36.00 -46.40
CA GLU A 422 -11.30 -34.57 -46.21
C GLU A 422 -12.70 -34.14 -45.70
N ASP A 423 -12.75 -32.88 -45.25
CA ASP A 423 -13.77 -31.80 -45.39
C ASP A 423 -15.26 -32.12 -45.64
N GLU A 424 -16.17 -31.58 -44.81
CA GLU A 424 -17.51 -31.11 -45.24
C GLU A 424 -18.06 -29.93 -44.38
N GLU A 425 -18.30 -28.79 -45.02
CA GLU A 425 -19.43 -27.86 -44.80
C GLU A 425 -20.45 -28.07 -45.97
N PRO A 426 -21.68 -27.49 -46.05
CA PRO A 426 -22.56 -26.79 -45.09
C PRO A 426 -24.02 -27.35 -45.12
N CYS A 427 -24.96 -26.78 -44.33
CA CYS A 427 -26.40 -26.89 -44.62
C CYS A 427 -27.13 -25.56 -44.40
N GLU A 428 -27.68 -25.03 -45.49
CA GLU A 428 -28.71 -23.98 -45.55
C GLU A 428 -30.11 -24.59 -45.34
N GLY A 429 -30.99 -23.87 -44.63
CA GLY A 429 -32.38 -23.66 -45.09
C GLY A 429 -33.54 -24.43 -44.42
N GLU A 430 -34.42 -23.61 -43.84
CA GLU A 430 -35.90 -23.70 -43.77
C GLU A 430 -36.59 -24.46 -42.60
N ASP A 431 -37.24 -23.62 -41.77
CA ASP A 431 -38.50 -23.78 -41.04
C ASP A 431 -38.56 -24.33 -39.59
N CYS A 432 -39.00 -23.38 -38.72
CA CYS A 432 -39.79 -23.49 -37.48
C CYS A 432 -39.03 -23.65 -36.15
N GLU A 433 -39.23 -22.86 -35.09
CA GLU A 433 -40.11 -21.73 -34.75
C GLU A 433 -39.46 -21.01 -33.53
N GLU A 434 -39.60 -19.68 -33.49
CA GLU A 434 -39.17 -18.76 -32.41
C GLU A 434 -40.11 -18.87 -31.19
N GLU A 435 -39.59 -18.79 -29.95
CA GLU A 435 -40.32 -18.21 -28.82
C GLU A 435 -39.37 -17.41 -27.89
N GLU A 436 -39.40 -16.10 -28.14
CA GLU A 436 -39.44 -14.92 -27.25
C GLU A 436 -38.71 -14.87 -25.88
N GLU A 437 -37.92 -13.79 -25.76
CA GLU A 437 -37.43 -13.16 -24.53
C GLU A 437 -38.58 -12.49 -23.72
N PRO A 438 -38.36 -12.15 -22.44
CA PRO A 438 -39.08 -11.05 -21.83
C PRO A 438 -38.18 -9.84 -21.53
N GLU A 439 -38.52 -8.72 -22.17
CA GLU A 439 -38.14 -7.35 -21.85
C GLU A 439 -38.90 -6.83 -20.60
N ASP A 440 -38.22 -5.93 -19.87
CA ASP A 440 -38.69 -4.68 -19.26
C ASP A 440 -40.05 -4.60 -18.51
N GLU A 441 -39.96 -4.22 -17.23
CA GLU A 441 -41.04 -3.51 -16.52
C GLU A 441 -40.50 -2.18 -15.93
N GLU A 442 -40.95 -1.05 -16.48
CA GLU A 442 -41.07 0.25 -15.77
C GLU A 442 -42.59 0.56 -15.57
N PRO A 443 -42.97 1.73 -15.00
CA PRO A 443 -43.06 2.07 -13.59
C PRO A 443 -44.55 2.24 -13.14
N CYS A 444 -44.82 2.23 -11.83
CA CYS A 444 -46.14 2.60 -11.30
C CYS A 444 -46.11 4.02 -10.73
N GLU A 445 -46.80 4.95 -11.39
CA GLU A 445 -47.33 6.19 -10.82
C GLU A 445 -48.69 5.92 -10.15
N GLY A 446 -48.93 6.48 -8.96
CA GLY A 446 -50.29 6.84 -8.51
C GLY A 446 -50.68 6.49 -7.07
N GLU A 447 -50.60 7.52 -6.22
CA GLU A 447 -51.47 7.88 -5.08
C GLU A 447 -51.52 7.00 -3.81
N ASP A 448 -51.27 7.70 -2.69
CA ASP A 448 -51.48 7.37 -1.27
C ASP A 448 -50.62 6.26 -0.64
N CYS A 449 -49.54 6.67 0.05
CA CYS A 449 -49.16 6.20 1.40
C CYS A 449 -48.05 7.10 1.99
N GLU A 450 -48.50 8.24 2.53
CA GLU A 450 -48.07 8.97 3.75
C GLU A 450 -46.58 9.17 4.12
N GLU A 451 -46.27 10.47 4.18
CA GLU A 451 -45.14 11.15 4.81
C GLU A 451 -45.10 10.93 6.34
N GLU A 452 -43.90 10.79 6.91
CA GLU A 452 -43.62 11.33 8.25
C GLU A 452 -42.29 12.09 8.23
N GLU A 453 -42.39 13.42 8.33
CA GLU A 453 -41.32 14.35 8.69
C GLU A 453 -41.33 14.63 10.21
N ASP A 454 -40.15 15.00 10.71
CA ASP A 454 -39.88 15.98 11.79
C ASP A 454 -40.08 15.62 13.29
N GLU A 455 -38.98 15.62 14.07
CA GLU A 455 -38.48 16.81 14.79
C GLU A 455 -37.29 16.55 15.78
N PRO A 456 -36.57 17.61 16.24
CA PRO A 456 -35.19 17.60 16.79
C PRO A 456 -35.08 17.90 18.31
N ASP A 457 -33.88 17.76 18.92
CA ASP A 457 -33.43 18.55 20.10
C ASP A 457 -31.93 18.28 20.42
N VAL A 458 -31.00 19.23 20.23
CA VAL A 458 -30.38 20.19 21.19
C VAL A 458 -29.36 19.60 22.19
N GLY A 459 -28.12 20.11 22.11
CA GLY A 459 -27.01 19.86 23.05
C GLY A 459 -27.09 20.64 24.38
N PRO A 460 -26.03 20.58 25.21
CA PRO A 460 -25.17 21.77 25.32
C PRO A 460 -23.66 21.49 25.52
N GLU A 461 -22.93 22.60 25.43
CA GLU A 461 -21.51 22.91 25.28
C GLU A 461 -20.55 22.68 26.49
N GLU A 462 -19.26 22.63 26.13
CA GLU A 462 -18.04 23.22 26.75
C GLU A 462 -17.39 22.65 28.03
N ASP A 463 -16.10 22.27 27.88
CA ASP A 463 -14.99 22.86 28.65
C ASP A 463 -13.66 22.73 27.84
N GLU A 464 -13.24 23.83 27.21
CA GLU A 464 -11.93 24.00 26.58
C GLU A 464 -10.83 24.30 27.62
N VAL A 465 -9.66 23.66 27.47
CA VAL A 465 -8.39 24.15 28.04
C VAL A 465 -7.44 24.45 26.88
N PRO A 466 -6.83 25.66 26.77
CA PRO A 466 -6.13 26.08 25.58
C PRO A 466 -4.71 25.47 25.46
N GLN A 467 -4.42 24.90 24.29
CA GLN A 467 -3.07 24.53 23.84
C GLN A 467 -2.25 25.81 23.49
N PRO A 468 -0.95 25.89 23.83
CA PRO A 468 -0.13 27.08 23.61
C PRO A 468 0.18 27.32 22.12
N THR A 469 -0.27 28.45 21.61
CA THR A 469 -0.26 28.87 20.19
C THR A 469 0.84 29.89 19.83
N SER A 470 2.06 29.82 20.39
CA SER A 470 3.14 30.68 19.85
C SER A 470 4.56 30.19 20.11
N CYS A 471 5.34 30.13 19.03
CA CYS A 471 6.70 29.59 19.01
C CYS A 471 7.74 30.71 19.09
N LEU A 472 7.79 31.36 20.24
CA LEU A 472 8.75 32.42 20.53
C LEU A 472 9.41 32.17 21.88
N ASP A 473 10.70 32.50 21.98
CA ASP A 473 11.37 32.64 23.26
C ASP A 473 10.62 33.63 24.15
N SER A 474 10.49 33.33 25.45
CA SER A 474 9.84 34.26 26.38
C SER A 474 10.62 35.58 26.48
N ASP A 475 9.94 36.71 26.27
CA ASP A 475 10.50 38.05 26.49
C ASP A 475 10.71 38.38 27.99
N ARG A 476 10.24 37.50 28.88
CA ARG A 476 10.36 37.68 30.33
C ARG A 476 11.77 37.33 30.79
N LYS A 477 12.34 38.19 31.64
CA LYS A 477 13.60 37.90 32.31
C LYS A 477 13.38 36.86 33.39
N PHE A 478 14.29 35.91 33.50
CA PHE A 478 14.33 34.92 34.57
C PHE A 478 15.63 35.05 35.36
N LEU A 479 15.63 34.58 36.61
CA LEU A 479 16.80 34.60 37.47
C LEU A 479 17.62 33.33 37.28
N PHE A 480 18.92 33.50 37.05
CA PHE A 480 19.88 32.41 37.05
C PHE A 480 21.12 32.83 37.83
N ASN A 481 21.39 32.14 38.94
CA ASN A 481 22.39 32.53 39.94
C ASN A 481 22.21 33.98 40.42
N ALA A 482 20.99 34.32 40.84
CA ALA A 482 20.56 35.62 41.36
C ALA A 482 20.77 36.82 40.39
N LYS A 483 20.93 36.55 39.09
CA LYS A 483 21.09 37.58 38.06
C LYS A 483 20.03 37.41 36.98
N ASN A 484 19.45 38.53 36.55
CA ASN A 484 18.48 38.54 35.45
C ASN A 484 19.12 38.11 34.13
N LYS A 485 18.55 37.08 33.51
CA LYS A 485 18.88 36.52 32.19
C LYS A 485 17.64 36.53 31.28
N GLN A 486 17.89 36.34 29.99
CA GLN A 486 16.89 36.33 28.92
C GLN A 486 17.38 35.40 27.80
N CYS A 487 16.52 34.95 26.90
CA CYS A 487 16.83 33.88 25.95
C CYS A 487 18.01 34.16 25.00
N LYS A 488 18.30 35.44 24.69
CA LYS A 488 19.53 35.84 23.99
C LYS A 488 20.83 35.44 24.70
N TRP A 489 20.81 35.34 26.04
CA TRP A 489 21.96 34.81 26.79
C TRP A 489 22.07 33.29 26.66
N VAL A 490 20.95 32.58 26.59
CA VAL A 490 20.91 31.13 26.42
C VAL A 490 21.52 30.72 25.09
N GLY A 491 21.06 31.33 23.99
CA GLY A 491 21.53 31.00 22.63
C GLY A 491 23.01 31.23 22.34
N LYS A 492 23.74 31.97 23.20
CA LYS A 492 25.20 32.13 23.06
C LYS A 492 25.99 30.86 23.42
N ASN A 493 25.39 29.93 24.16
CA ASN A 493 26.00 28.65 24.49
C ASN A 493 24.88 27.65 24.85
N ALA A 494 24.04 27.36 23.85
CA ALA A 494 22.80 26.59 24.01
C ALA A 494 23.07 25.19 24.58
N ASN A 495 24.08 24.50 24.04
CA ASN A 495 24.46 23.12 24.39
C ASN A 495 24.75 22.93 25.90
N VAL A 496 25.12 23.99 26.61
CA VAL A 496 25.42 23.93 28.06
C VAL A 496 24.30 24.55 28.90
N ARG A 497 23.59 25.55 28.37
CA ARG A 497 22.64 26.38 29.14
C ARG A 497 21.21 25.86 29.09
N CYS A 498 20.85 25.14 28.04
CA CYS A 498 19.51 24.61 27.85
C CYS A 498 19.18 23.44 28.78
N ALA A 499 20.20 22.69 29.20
CA ALA A 499 20.08 21.62 30.18
C ALA A 499 20.11 22.11 31.65
N LYS A 500 19.91 23.41 31.89
CA LYS A 500 19.93 24.00 33.24
C LYS A 500 18.55 24.52 33.64
N THR A 501 18.37 24.71 34.93
CA THR A 501 17.13 25.21 35.54
C THR A 501 17.34 26.62 36.06
N ALA A 502 16.33 27.48 35.91
CA ALA A 502 16.29 28.80 36.50
C ALA A 502 16.15 28.71 38.04
N ASP A 503 16.43 29.80 38.74
CA ASP A 503 16.43 29.84 40.21
C ASP A 503 15.04 29.57 40.82
N ASP A 504 13.97 29.74 40.03
CA ASP A 504 12.58 29.46 40.40
C ASP A 504 12.16 28.00 40.11
N GLY A 505 13.08 27.15 39.64
CA GLY A 505 12.84 25.73 39.38
C GLY A 505 12.32 25.42 37.98
N GLN A 506 12.08 26.41 37.12
CA GLN A 506 11.65 26.18 35.74
C GLN A 506 12.82 25.81 34.82
N SER A 507 12.62 24.88 33.88
CA SER A 507 13.65 24.53 32.90
C SER A 507 13.97 25.72 32.00
N ILE A 508 15.25 25.95 31.70
CA ILE A 508 15.62 27.00 30.74
C ILE A 508 15.16 26.65 29.33
N SER A 509 15.08 25.36 28.97
CA SER A 509 14.53 24.93 27.67
C SER A 509 13.04 25.23 27.50
N SER A 510 12.24 25.21 28.58
CA SER A 510 10.83 25.56 28.50
C SER A 510 10.60 27.08 28.48
N LEU A 511 11.52 27.87 29.03
CA LEU A 511 11.47 29.34 28.98
C LEU A 511 11.99 29.91 27.65
N CYS A 512 12.96 29.23 27.04
CA CYS A 512 13.69 29.69 25.86
C CYS A 512 13.78 28.58 24.78
N PRO A 513 12.63 28.10 24.29
CA PRO A 513 12.60 26.92 23.42
C PRO A 513 13.24 27.16 22.05
N LEU A 514 13.27 28.39 21.55
CA LEU A 514 13.90 28.72 20.26
C LEU A 514 15.42 28.84 20.43
N ALA A 515 15.89 29.52 21.48
CA ALA A 515 17.33 29.60 21.79
C ALA A 515 17.94 28.24 22.16
N CYS A 516 17.10 27.29 22.56
CA CYS A 516 17.49 25.91 22.86
C CYS A 516 17.21 24.92 21.72
N ALA A 517 16.63 25.39 20.61
CA ALA A 517 16.25 24.57 19.47
C ALA A 517 15.42 23.33 19.87
N THR A 518 14.55 23.48 20.88
CA THR A 518 13.67 22.40 21.39
C THR A 518 12.27 22.44 20.79
N ILE A 519 12.06 23.22 19.72
CA ILE A 519 10.82 23.22 18.93
C ILE A 519 11.22 22.96 17.47
N THR A 520 10.71 21.88 16.89
CA THR A 520 11.06 21.42 15.53
C THR A 520 9.99 21.70 14.48
N SER A 521 8.83 22.26 14.85
CA SER A 521 7.80 22.65 13.85
C SER A 521 6.91 23.79 14.31
N CYS A 522 7.11 24.98 13.77
CA CYS A 522 6.07 26.02 13.74
C CYS A 522 6.11 26.78 12.43
N ALA A 523 5.06 26.63 11.62
CA ALA A 523 4.82 27.49 10.48
C ALA A 523 4.42 28.90 10.98
N PRO A 524 5.03 29.99 10.49
CA PRO A 524 4.69 31.33 10.91
C PRO A 524 3.28 31.71 10.44
N SER A 525 2.42 32.12 11.36
CA SER A 525 1.08 32.64 11.06
C SER A 525 0.93 34.09 11.52
N ASP A 526 0.11 34.86 10.79
CA ASP A 526 -0.28 36.20 11.20
C ASP A 526 -1.24 36.15 12.38
N ASN A 527 -1.11 37.07 13.33
CA ASN A 527 -2.07 37.20 14.42
C ASN A 527 -3.44 37.66 13.87
N SER A 528 -4.44 36.78 13.96
CA SER A 528 -5.77 36.92 13.36
C SER A 528 -6.66 38.00 14.00
N SER A 529 -6.30 38.53 15.17
CA SER A 529 -7.24 39.31 16.00
C SER A 529 -6.85 40.75 16.34
N SER A 530 -5.70 41.26 15.85
CA SER A 530 -5.12 42.62 16.03
C SER A 530 -4.07 42.80 17.16
N PHE A 531 -3.19 43.79 17.04
CA PHE A 531 -2.03 44.07 17.92
C PHE A 531 -1.86 45.58 18.23
N LEU A 532 -1.23 45.90 19.36
CA LEU A 532 -1.10 47.29 19.87
C LEU A 532 0.18 47.97 19.38
N HIS A 533 0.08 49.22 18.92
CA HIS A 533 1.24 50.02 18.54
C HIS A 533 1.98 50.56 19.79
N PRO A 534 3.25 50.18 20.01
CA PRO A 534 3.92 50.34 21.32
C PRO A 534 4.20 51.78 21.76
N LYS A 535 4.15 52.76 20.84
CA LYS A 535 4.37 54.18 21.20
C LYS A 535 3.12 54.97 21.57
N ASN A 536 1.94 54.54 21.11
CA ASN A 536 0.71 55.32 21.23
C ASN A 536 -0.52 54.47 21.61
N GLY A 537 -0.36 53.16 21.79
CA GLY A 537 -1.41 52.25 22.24
C GLY A 537 -2.53 52.01 21.25
N SER A 538 -2.42 52.47 20.00
CA SER A 538 -3.48 52.25 19.01
C SER A 538 -3.47 50.81 18.49
N VAL A 539 -4.64 50.17 18.44
CA VAL A 539 -4.82 48.81 17.89
C VAL A 539 -4.67 48.80 16.36
N LYS A 540 -4.03 47.76 15.81
CA LYS A 540 -3.72 47.56 14.39
C LYS A 540 -3.89 46.09 13.99
N THR A 541 -4.31 45.82 12.77
CA THR A 541 -4.42 44.45 12.22
C THR A 541 -3.26 44.16 11.26
N CYS A 542 -3.06 42.89 10.88
CA CYS A 542 -2.02 42.53 9.92
C CYS A 542 -2.22 43.15 8.53
N ALA A 543 -3.46 43.50 8.16
CA ALA A 543 -3.75 44.32 6.99
C ALA A 543 -3.10 45.72 7.03
N TRP A 544 -2.77 46.26 8.21
CA TRP A 544 -2.03 47.51 8.33
C TRP A 544 -0.55 47.36 7.96
N ALA A 545 0.02 46.15 8.04
CA ALA A 545 1.41 45.81 7.77
C ALA A 545 1.70 45.60 6.27
N ASN A 546 1.19 46.49 5.43
CA ASN A 546 1.16 46.37 3.96
C ASN A 546 2.28 47.13 3.21
N SER A 547 3.44 47.34 3.84
CA SER A 547 4.55 48.03 3.16
C SER A 547 5.89 47.77 3.86
N ALA A 548 6.98 47.79 3.08
CA ALA A 548 8.34 47.59 3.58
C ALA A 548 8.72 48.55 4.72
N LYS A 549 8.26 49.81 4.70
CA LYS A 549 8.54 50.78 5.78
C LYS A 549 7.89 50.38 7.12
N LYS A 550 6.75 49.69 7.09
CA LYS A 550 6.07 49.20 8.29
C LYS A 550 6.64 47.85 8.73
N CYS A 551 6.94 46.97 7.78
CA CYS A 551 7.57 45.66 8.01
C CYS A 551 9.06 45.74 8.41
N LYS A 552 9.72 46.90 8.26
CA LYS A 552 11.05 47.13 8.87
C LYS A 552 11.03 47.20 10.40
N ARG A 553 9.85 47.25 11.02
CA ARG A 553 9.72 47.30 12.48
C ARG A 553 9.56 45.90 13.01
N PHE A 554 10.50 45.48 13.86
CA PHE A 554 10.54 44.13 14.44
C PHE A 554 9.19 43.70 15.07
N TRP A 555 8.55 44.56 15.85
CA TRP A 555 7.28 44.25 16.51
C TRP A 555 6.10 44.09 15.52
N VAL A 556 6.21 44.56 14.28
CA VAL A 556 5.20 44.35 13.23
C VAL A 556 5.41 42.99 12.57
N VAL A 557 6.66 42.63 12.24
CA VAL A 557 7.00 41.32 11.67
C VAL A 557 6.72 40.19 12.66
N ALA A 558 6.94 40.43 13.96
CA ALA A 558 6.67 39.45 14.99
C ALA A 558 5.17 39.13 15.16
N ASN A 559 4.28 40.08 14.86
CA ASN A 559 2.83 39.87 14.95
C ASN A 559 2.21 39.47 13.60
N CYS A 560 2.84 39.84 12.50
CA CYS A 560 2.34 39.63 11.15
C CYS A 560 3.44 39.12 10.20
N PRO A 561 4.04 37.95 10.49
CA PRO A 561 5.16 37.42 9.71
C PRO A 561 4.77 37.05 8.27
N VAL A 562 3.54 36.61 8.01
CA VAL A 562 3.03 36.27 6.68
C VAL A 562 2.71 37.54 5.89
N SER A 563 1.99 38.52 6.47
CA SER A 563 1.67 39.79 5.78
C SER A 563 2.92 40.60 5.43
N CYS A 564 3.99 40.46 6.20
CA CYS A 564 5.25 41.15 5.95
C CYS A 564 6.20 40.38 5.01
N ALA A 565 5.98 39.09 4.77
CA ALA A 565 6.83 38.25 3.91
C ALA A 565 7.08 38.84 2.49
N PRO A 566 6.11 39.50 1.83
CA PRO A 566 6.34 40.09 0.50
C PRO A 566 7.19 41.38 0.51
N TYR A 567 7.48 41.95 1.69
CA TYR A 567 8.07 43.28 1.85
C TYR A 567 9.42 43.30 2.60
N ILE A 568 9.94 42.13 2.95
CA ILE A 568 11.19 41.95 3.70
C ILE A 568 12.32 41.61 2.74
#